data_AF-A0A0F9VYK7-F1
#
_entry.id   AF-A0A0F9VYK7-F1
#
_cell.length_a   1.000
_cell.length_b   1.000
_cell.length_c   1.000
_cell.angle_alpha   90.00
_cell.angle_beta   90.00
_cell.angle_gamma   90.00
#
_symmetry.space_group_name_H-M   'P 1'
#
loop_
_entity.id
_entity.type
_entity.pdbx_description
1 polymer ?
#
loop_
_entity_poly.entity_id
_entity_poly.type
_entity_poly.pdbx_seq_one_letter_code
_entity_poly.pdbx_strand_id
1 'polypeptide(L)'
;MLNHNERCVFIYSLTSPCSHLSGIYPLPMSTISRDVVISPGKVSDALDGLERALKVFYDRMTEEIWVVNMLKHQGRGEKIIKAAQKSLKEIHSHRLVHRFVNHYKDKGWAMACPMGYPTPCPSVSNQYQTQDQDQKEFKDTEVEGGPPLREKAAQKPDDTEPVRFWRDALDHGSAKVSPERITRVRVCRRIGFDNFEMMWAIVGCACSDWHMARKEYEGQKRRDQLALILRDATHVERFQTFIGKGVAKHVIDGWRATGKAKFPAAVEGKRDARD
;
A
#
# COMPACT_ATOMS: atom_id res chain seq x y z
N MET A 1 20.56 -2.36 -32.44
CA MET A 1 21.32 -1.26 -31.80
C MET A 1 20.33 -0.26 -31.26
N LEU A 2 20.64 0.43 -30.16
CA LEU A 2 19.76 1.47 -29.62
C LEU A 2 19.96 2.80 -30.37
N ASN A 3 18.86 3.46 -30.70
CA ASN A 3 18.86 4.79 -31.30
C ASN A 3 19.32 5.86 -30.29
N HIS A 4 19.72 7.04 -30.77
CA HIS A 4 20.23 8.12 -29.90
C HIS A 4 19.24 8.47 -28.76
N ASN A 5 17.96 8.66 -29.09
CA ASN A 5 16.92 8.97 -28.09
C ASN A 5 16.71 7.83 -27.08
N GLU A 6 16.75 6.57 -27.54
CA GLU A 6 16.63 5.39 -26.66
C GLU A 6 17.80 5.33 -25.67
N ARG A 7 19.02 5.68 -26.12
CA ARG A 7 20.20 5.74 -25.25
C ARG A 7 20.08 6.85 -24.21
N CYS A 8 19.61 8.03 -24.61
CA CYS A 8 19.41 9.15 -23.70
C CYS A 8 18.36 8.81 -22.63
N VAL A 9 17.20 8.29 -23.03
CA VAL A 9 16.14 7.86 -22.09
C VAL A 9 16.64 6.74 -21.18
N PHE A 10 17.39 5.77 -21.70
CA PHE A 10 17.94 4.69 -20.90
C PHE A 10 18.95 5.16 -19.85
N ILE A 11 19.87 6.05 -20.24
CA ILE A 11 20.86 6.64 -19.31
C ILE A 11 20.14 7.46 -18.24
N TYR A 12 19.19 8.31 -18.63
CA TYR A 12 18.39 9.08 -17.69
C TYR A 12 17.65 8.18 -16.69
N SER A 13 17.11 7.05 -17.17
CA SER A 13 16.47 6.04 -16.32
C SER A 13 17.44 5.32 -15.37
N LEU A 14 18.75 5.37 -15.60
CA LEU A 14 19.75 4.82 -14.68
C LEU A 14 20.20 5.86 -13.65
N THR A 15 20.20 7.13 -14.03
CA THR A 15 20.71 8.24 -13.20
C THR A 15 19.62 9.02 -12.48
N SER A 16 18.36 8.60 -12.59
CA SER A 16 17.24 9.28 -11.94
C SER A 16 17.41 9.34 -10.42
N PRO A 17 17.22 10.51 -9.77
CA PRO A 17 17.38 10.67 -8.32
C PRO A 17 16.36 9.85 -7.51
N CYS A 18 15.23 9.49 -8.12
CA CYS A 18 14.19 8.68 -7.51
C CYS A 18 14.33 7.18 -7.80
N SER A 19 15.49 6.75 -8.30
CA SER A 19 15.71 5.34 -8.65
C SER A 19 15.75 4.43 -7.42
N HIS A 20 14.99 3.33 -7.47
CA HIS A 20 15.04 2.26 -6.47
C HIS A 20 16.05 1.16 -6.83
N LEU A 21 16.47 0.39 -5.82
CA LEU A 21 17.37 -0.76 -6.00
C LEU A 21 16.77 -1.88 -6.88
N SER A 22 15.44 -2.02 -6.90
CA SER A 22 14.72 -2.92 -7.81
C SER A 22 14.79 -2.46 -9.27
N GLY A 23 15.15 -1.20 -9.51
CA GLY A 23 15.04 -0.55 -10.81
C GLY A 23 13.61 -0.24 -11.22
N ILE A 24 12.63 -0.36 -10.30
CA ILE A 24 11.24 0.04 -10.56
C ILE A 24 10.88 1.23 -9.69
N TYR A 25 10.45 2.31 -10.32
CA TYR A 25 10.13 3.56 -9.64
C TYR A 25 9.24 4.46 -10.52
N PRO A 26 8.52 5.44 -9.95
CA PRO A 26 7.71 6.38 -10.72
C PRO A 26 8.60 7.29 -11.56
N LEU A 27 8.33 7.35 -12.86
CA LEU A 27 9.01 8.25 -13.79
C LEU A 27 8.03 8.74 -14.87
N PRO A 28 7.31 9.84 -14.60
CA PRO A 28 6.37 10.44 -15.55
C PRO A 28 7.05 10.81 -16.88
N MET A 29 6.37 10.56 -18.00
CA MET A 29 6.87 10.93 -19.33
C MET A 29 7.13 12.44 -19.45
N SER A 30 6.35 13.25 -18.74
CA SER A 30 6.52 14.71 -18.68
C SER A 30 7.88 15.11 -18.08
N THR A 31 8.35 14.39 -17.06
CA THR A 31 9.67 14.58 -16.45
C THR A 31 10.78 14.19 -17.42
N ILE A 32 10.67 13.02 -18.07
CA ILE A 32 11.66 12.56 -19.06
C ILE A 32 11.76 13.55 -20.22
N SER A 33 10.61 14.00 -20.74
CA SER A 33 10.54 14.95 -21.84
C SER A 33 11.23 16.28 -21.50
N ARG A 34 11.03 16.77 -20.27
CA ARG A 34 11.64 18.01 -19.78
C ARG A 34 13.15 17.90 -19.58
N ASP A 35 13.59 16.84 -18.91
CA ASP A 35 14.99 16.72 -18.48
C ASP A 35 15.91 16.28 -19.62
N VAL A 36 15.41 15.41 -20.50
CA VAL A 36 16.16 14.92 -21.67
C VAL A 36 15.96 15.86 -22.88
N VAL A 37 15.04 16.83 -22.80
CA VAL A 37 14.72 17.79 -23.88
C VAL A 37 14.32 17.06 -25.17
N ILE A 38 13.42 16.08 -25.04
CA ILE A 38 12.87 15.29 -26.16
C ILE A 38 11.36 15.47 -26.19
N SER A 39 10.78 15.66 -27.37
CA SER A 39 9.32 15.74 -27.55
C SER A 39 8.61 14.49 -27.01
N PRO A 40 7.43 14.60 -26.37
CA PRO A 40 6.72 13.46 -25.77
C PRO A 40 6.47 12.28 -26.72
N GLY A 41 6.19 12.55 -28.01
CA GLY A 41 6.03 11.50 -29.03
C GLY A 41 7.30 10.65 -29.21
N LYS A 42 8.45 11.31 -29.35
CA LYS A 42 9.76 10.64 -29.43
C LYS A 42 10.15 9.91 -28.14
N VAL A 43 9.66 10.36 -26.97
CA VAL A 43 9.86 9.64 -25.70
C VAL A 43 9.04 8.35 -25.71
N SER A 44 7.78 8.38 -26.16
CA SER A 44 6.97 7.17 -26.35
C SER A 44 7.66 6.18 -27.29
N ASP A 45 8.10 6.65 -28.46
CA ASP A 45 8.78 5.80 -29.45
C ASP A 45 10.07 5.18 -28.88
N ALA A 46 10.82 5.96 -28.10
CA ALA A 46 12.03 5.49 -27.44
C ALA A 46 11.73 4.45 -26.34
N LEU A 47 10.68 4.64 -25.54
CA LEU A 47 10.25 3.67 -24.54
C LEU A 47 9.77 2.37 -25.19
N ASP A 48 8.99 2.46 -26.27
CA ASP A 48 8.54 1.30 -27.05
C ASP A 48 9.74 0.56 -27.69
N GLY A 49 10.77 1.30 -28.12
CA GLY A 49 12.04 0.74 -28.59
C GLY A 49 12.83 0.02 -27.51
N LEU A 50 12.89 0.59 -26.31
CA LEU A 50 13.55 -0.03 -25.15
C LEU A 50 12.80 -1.25 -24.62
N GLU A 51 11.47 -1.27 -24.73
CA GLU A 51 10.64 -2.43 -24.42
C GLU A 51 10.90 -3.57 -25.42
N ARG A 52 10.93 -3.28 -26.72
CA ARG A 52 11.34 -4.27 -27.75
C ARG A 52 12.74 -4.83 -27.51
N ALA A 53 13.65 -4.01 -27.00
CA ALA A 53 15.00 -4.42 -26.64
C ALA A 53 15.09 -5.15 -25.28
N LEU A 54 13.97 -5.33 -24.56
CA LEU A 54 13.90 -5.93 -23.23
C LEU A 54 14.83 -5.25 -22.21
N LYS A 55 15.05 -3.94 -22.36
CA LYS A 55 15.91 -3.14 -21.48
C LYS A 55 15.12 -2.34 -20.45
N VAL A 56 13.96 -1.84 -20.85
CA VAL A 56 13.07 -1.05 -20.00
C VAL A 56 11.64 -1.46 -20.28
N PHE A 57 10.82 -1.51 -19.25
CA PHE A 57 9.37 -1.61 -19.39
C PHE A 57 8.72 -0.39 -18.75
N TYR A 58 7.70 0.16 -19.40
CA TYR A 58 7.01 1.34 -18.92
C TYR A 58 5.52 1.06 -18.76
N ASP A 59 4.95 1.45 -17.62
CA ASP A 59 3.51 1.40 -17.40
C ASP A 59 2.92 2.80 -17.57
N ARG A 60 2.14 2.99 -18.63
CA ARG A 60 1.50 4.28 -18.94
C ARG A 60 0.38 4.63 -17.95
N MET A 61 -0.17 3.66 -17.24
CA MET A 61 -1.27 3.88 -16.29
C MET A 61 -0.78 4.40 -14.94
N THR A 62 0.32 3.84 -14.44
CA THR A 62 0.92 4.23 -13.15
C THR A 62 2.11 5.17 -13.30
N GLU A 63 2.51 5.46 -14.55
CA GLU A 63 3.70 6.23 -14.90
C GLU A 63 4.99 5.68 -14.28
N GLU A 64 5.06 4.37 -14.07
CA GLU A 64 6.21 3.69 -13.49
C GLU A 64 7.09 3.08 -14.57
N ILE A 65 8.40 3.15 -14.35
CA ILE A 65 9.41 2.55 -15.21
C ILE A 65 10.07 1.39 -14.49
N TRP A 66 10.37 0.32 -15.21
CA TRP A 66 11.26 -0.74 -14.77
C TRP A 66 12.49 -0.84 -15.66
N VAL A 67 13.66 -0.59 -15.08
CA VAL A 67 14.95 -0.79 -15.73
C VAL A 67 15.46 -2.20 -15.48
N VAL A 68 15.53 -2.99 -16.55
CA VAL A 68 15.88 -4.40 -16.49
C VAL A 68 17.36 -4.57 -16.13
N ASN A 69 17.65 -5.57 -15.30
CA ASN A 69 18.99 -5.88 -14.76
C ASN A 69 19.56 -4.83 -13.78
N MET A 70 18.85 -3.75 -13.43
CA MET A 70 19.36 -2.76 -12.48
C MET A 70 19.76 -3.39 -11.14
N LEU A 71 18.89 -4.25 -10.57
CA LEU A 71 19.18 -4.98 -9.33
C LEU A 71 20.47 -5.83 -9.43
N LYS A 72 20.78 -6.40 -10.60
CA LYS A 72 21.98 -7.22 -10.80
C LYS A 72 23.26 -6.39 -10.62
N HIS A 73 23.20 -5.11 -10.98
CA HIS A 73 24.33 -4.19 -10.94
C HIS A 73 24.47 -3.46 -9.60
N GLN A 74 23.40 -3.37 -8.80
CA GLN A 74 23.43 -2.73 -7.48
C GLN A 74 24.14 -3.57 -6.39
N GLY A 75 24.36 -4.87 -6.64
CA GLY A 75 25.14 -5.74 -5.76
C GLY A 75 24.44 -7.06 -5.42
N ARG A 76 25.11 -7.89 -4.62
CA ARG A 76 24.59 -9.19 -4.13
C ARG A 76 24.56 -9.17 -2.60
N GLY A 77 23.47 -9.66 -2.02
CA GLY A 77 23.35 -9.82 -0.58
C GLY A 77 21.91 -9.74 -0.10
N GLU A 78 21.65 -10.37 1.04
CA GLU A 78 20.31 -10.47 1.64
C GLU A 78 19.73 -9.08 1.97
N LYS A 79 20.57 -8.13 2.38
CA LYS A 79 20.16 -6.74 2.64
C LYS A 79 19.65 -6.02 1.39
N ILE A 80 20.32 -6.21 0.25
CA ILE A 80 19.93 -5.60 -1.03
C ILE A 80 18.64 -6.24 -1.53
N ILE A 81 18.49 -7.56 -1.40
CA ILE A 81 17.28 -8.28 -1.77
C ILE A 81 16.09 -7.84 -0.91
N LYS A 82 16.27 -7.72 0.42
CA LYS A 82 15.23 -7.22 1.33
C LYS A 82 14.83 -5.78 1.01
N ALA A 83 15.80 -4.92 0.67
CA ALA A 83 15.52 -3.54 0.26
C ALA A 83 14.79 -3.47 -1.09
N ALA A 84 15.17 -4.31 -2.06
CA ALA A 84 14.44 -4.44 -3.33
C ALA A 84 13.01 -4.93 -3.08
N GLN A 85 12.81 -5.97 -2.27
CA GLN A 85 11.49 -6.46 -1.87
C GLN A 85 10.65 -5.40 -1.14
N LYS A 86 11.28 -4.51 -0.36
CA LYS A 86 10.59 -3.38 0.25
C LYS A 86 10.09 -2.41 -0.82
N SER A 87 10.96 -2.01 -1.75
CA SER A 87 10.55 -1.14 -2.87
C SER A 87 9.44 -1.77 -3.72
N LEU A 88 9.43 -3.10 -3.88
CA LEU A 88 8.36 -3.80 -4.61
C LEU A 88 6.97 -3.70 -3.97
N LYS A 89 6.90 -3.41 -2.67
CA LYS A 89 5.63 -3.22 -1.95
C LYS A 89 5.04 -1.82 -2.16
N GLU A 90 5.86 -0.87 -2.60
CA GLU A 90 5.49 0.54 -2.79
C GLU A 90 5.12 0.85 -4.26
N ILE A 91 5.31 -0.12 -5.16
CA ILE A 91 5.02 0.00 -6.60
C ILE A 91 3.57 -0.37 -6.87
N HIS A 92 2.92 0.42 -7.72
CA HIS A 92 1.51 0.29 -8.06
C HIS A 92 1.30 -0.61 -9.30
N SER A 93 2.27 -0.69 -10.20
CA SER A 93 2.20 -1.51 -11.41
C SER A 93 2.40 -2.99 -11.09
N HIS A 94 1.27 -3.68 -10.95
CA HIS A 94 1.23 -5.13 -10.79
C HIS A 94 1.84 -5.88 -11.99
N ARG A 95 1.84 -5.25 -13.18
CA ARG A 95 2.45 -5.80 -14.40
C ARG A 95 3.97 -5.79 -14.33
N LEU A 96 4.57 -4.67 -13.92
CA LEU A 96 6.03 -4.56 -13.80
C LEU A 96 6.57 -5.47 -12.69
N VAL A 97 5.87 -5.56 -11.56
CA VAL A 97 6.24 -6.46 -10.46
C VAL A 97 6.21 -7.93 -10.90
N HIS A 98 5.18 -8.36 -11.62
CA HIS A 98 5.10 -9.74 -12.11
C HIS A 98 6.24 -10.06 -13.10
N ARG A 99 6.52 -9.17 -14.05
CA ARG A 99 7.63 -9.37 -15.00
C ARG A 99 8.99 -9.37 -14.30
N PHE A 100 9.17 -8.52 -13.30
CA PHE A 100 10.37 -8.47 -12.46
C PHE A 100 10.60 -9.79 -11.74
N VAL A 101 9.59 -10.32 -11.04
CA VAL A 101 9.72 -11.59 -10.30
C VAL A 101 10.09 -12.73 -11.25
N ASN A 102 9.43 -12.86 -12.40
CA ASN A 102 9.73 -13.92 -13.37
C ASN A 102 11.15 -13.79 -13.95
N HIS A 103 11.58 -12.58 -14.34
CA HIS A 103 12.91 -12.34 -14.92
C HIS A 103 14.07 -12.72 -14.00
N TYR A 104 13.89 -12.58 -12.69
CA TYR A 104 14.90 -12.93 -11.70
C TYR A 104 14.76 -14.35 -11.15
N LYS A 105 13.54 -14.92 -11.13
CA LYS A 105 13.28 -16.32 -10.80
C LYS A 105 14.05 -17.26 -11.73
N ASP A 106 14.00 -17.00 -13.04
CA ASP A 106 14.67 -17.82 -14.06
C ASP A 106 16.21 -17.75 -13.98
N LYS A 107 16.76 -16.75 -13.29
CA LYS A 107 18.20 -16.53 -13.15
C LYS A 107 18.78 -17.07 -11.84
N GLY A 108 18.00 -17.84 -11.07
CA GLY A 108 18.40 -18.38 -9.78
C GLY A 108 18.41 -17.34 -8.65
N TRP A 109 17.86 -16.15 -8.88
CA TRP A 109 17.64 -15.16 -7.83
C TRP A 109 16.28 -15.46 -7.22
N ALA A 110 16.25 -16.35 -6.24
CA ALA A 110 15.06 -16.67 -5.46
C ALA A 110 14.65 -15.45 -4.63
N MET A 111 14.05 -14.45 -5.28
CA MET A 111 13.35 -13.40 -4.58
C MET A 111 12.00 -13.98 -4.16
N ALA A 112 11.74 -14.01 -2.86
CA ALA A 112 10.41 -14.29 -2.38
C ALA A 112 9.49 -13.24 -2.99
N CYS A 113 8.62 -13.69 -3.90
CA CYS A 113 7.57 -12.89 -4.49
C CYS A 113 6.71 -12.36 -3.33
N PRO A 114 6.55 -11.03 -3.15
CA PRO A 114 5.66 -10.49 -2.12
C PRO A 114 4.18 -10.87 -2.36
N MET A 115 3.84 -11.28 -3.57
CA MET A 115 2.54 -11.84 -3.94
C MET A 115 2.63 -13.36 -3.95
N GLY A 116 2.26 -13.97 -2.82
CA GLY A 116 2.02 -15.40 -2.72
C GLY A 116 0.77 -15.78 -3.51
N TYR A 117 0.96 -16.35 -4.70
CA TYR A 117 -0.01 -17.31 -5.22
C TYR A 117 0.26 -18.66 -4.54
N PRO A 118 -0.78 -19.38 -4.07
CA PRO A 118 -0.60 -20.57 -3.26
C PRO A 118 -0.11 -21.75 -4.10
N THR A 119 0.97 -22.39 -3.64
CA THR A 119 1.21 -23.82 -3.86
C THR A 119 1.56 -24.47 -2.52
N PRO A 120 1.19 -25.73 -2.30
CA PRO A 120 1.01 -26.30 -0.96
C PRO A 120 2.31 -26.78 -0.31
N CYS A 121 2.52 -26.32 0.95
CA CYS A 121 3.29 -26.94 2.05
C CYS A 121 4.81 -27.23 1.82
N PRO A 122 5.61 -27.50 2.89
CA PRO A 122 5.34 -27.50 4.32
C PRO A 122 6.29 -26.61 5.17
N SER A 123 5.82 -26.33 6.39
CA SER A 123 6.52 -26.00 7.65
C SER A 123 7.96 -25.45 7.60
N VAL A 124 8.12 -24.19 8.01
CA VAL A 124 9.26 -23.79 8.86
C VAL A 124 8.74 -22.83 9.92
N SER A 125 8.83 -23.28 11.16
CA SER A 125 8.69 -22.46 12.36
C SER A 125 9.73 -21.35 12.35
N ASN A 126 9.34 -20.10 12.62
CA ASN A 126 10.20 -19.26 13.44
C ASN A 126 9.46 -18.15 14.18
N GLN A 127 9.88 -18.02 15.42
CA GLN A 127 9.37 -17.19 16.50
C GLN A 127 9.54 -15.71 16.17
N TYR A 128 8.50 -14.91 16.45
CA TYR A 128 8.61 -13.46 16.43
C TYR A 128 9.30 -13.00 17.71
N GLN A 129 10.57 -12.62 17.63
CA GLN A 129 11.16 -11.67 18.57
C GLN A 129 10.96 -10.26 18.00
N THR A 130 10.14 -9.48 18.71
CA THR A 130 10.05 -8.03 18.58
C THR A 130 11.30 -7.43 19.21
N GLN A 131 12.03 -6.59 18.48
CA GLN A 131 12.94 -5.61 19.09
C GLN A 131 12.63 -4.23 18.52
N ASP A 132 12.15 -3.38 19.43
CA ASP A 132 12.14 -1.93 19.36
C ASP A 132 13.58 -1.40 19.19
N GLN A 133 13.78 -0.52 18.20
CA GLN A 133 14.55 0.72 18.32
C GLN A 133 14.55 1.44 16.97
N ASP A 134 13.92 2.62 16.92
CA ASP A 134 14.68 3.87 16.79
C ASP A 134 13.72 5.06 16.79
N GLN A 135 13.88 5.89 17.82
CA GLN A 135 13.41 7.27 17.84
C GLN A 135 14.14 8.04 16.74
N LYS A 136 13.39 8.73 15.87
CA LYS A 136 13.91 9.92 15.19
C LYS A 136 12.97 11.09 15.42
N GLU A 137 13.46 11.96 16.28
CA GLU A 137 13.03 13.32 16.58
C GLU A 137 12.72 14.09 15.29
N PHE A 138 11.47 14.50 15.11
CA PHE A 138 11.05 15.34 13.98
C PHE A 138 11.09 16.79 14.47
N LYS A 139 12.03 17.55 13.92
CA LYS A 139 12.22 18.97 14.22
C LYS A 139 11.27 19.79 13.34
N ASP A 140 10.35 20.50 13.97
CA ASP A 140 9.47 21.46 13.31
C ASP A 140 10.32 22.51 12.59
N THR A 141 10.06 22.70 11.29
CA THR A 141 10.54 23.86 10.54
C THR A 141 9.30 24.63 10.09
N GLU A 142 9.07 25.75 10.75
CA GLU A 142 8.15 26.79 10.31
C GLU A 142 8.60 27.30 8.93
N VAL A 143 7.64 27.37 7.99
CA VAL A 143 7.78 28.19 6.79
C VAL A 143 6.55 29.07 6.73
N GLU A 144 6.74 30.36 7.01
CA GLU A 144 5.75 31.41 6.80
C GLU A 144 5.50 31.65 5.30
N GLY A 145 4.25 32.00 4.96
CA GLY A 145 3.95 32.72 3.73
C GLY A 145 2.51 32.61 3.21
N GLY A 146 1.67 33.60 3.53
CA GLY A 146 0.53 34.03 2.69
C GLY A 146 -0.88 33.85 3.28
N PRO A 147 -1.75 34.88 3.29
CA PRO A 147 -2.97 34.90 4.10
C PRO A 147 -4.13 34.14 3.43
N PRO A 148 -4.92 33.32 4.14
CA PRO A 148 -6.12 32.75 3.54
C PRO A 148 -7.29 33.73 3.69
N LEU A 149 -7.89 34.01 2.54
CA LEU A 149 -9.25 34.53 2.43
C LEU A 149 -10.18 33.70 3.31
N ARG A 150 -10.98 34.40 4.12
CA ARG A 150 -11.82 33.88 5.19
C ARG A 150 -13.04 33.16 4.61
N GLU A 151 -12.87 31.91 4.21
CA GLU A 151 -13.99 30.99 3.98
C GLU A 151 -14.43 30.34 5.30
N LYS A 152 -15.75 30.16 5.43
CA LYS A 152 -16.45 29.69 6.63
C LYS A 152 -15.78 28.42 7.17
N ALA A 153 -15.36 28.44 8.44
CA ALA A 153 -14.65 27.34 9.09
C ALA A 153 -15.45 26.03 9.00
N ALA A 154 -15.08 25.17 8.04
CA ALA A 154 -15.53 23.79 8.00
C ALA A 154 -15.13 23.13 9.33
N GLN A 155 -16.09 22.56 10.03
CA GLN A 155 -15.82 21.86 11.29
C GLN A 155 -14.73 20.82 11.04
N LYS A 156 -13.67 20.89 11.84
CA LYS A 156 -12.55 19.95 11.73
C LYS A 156 -13.09 18.53 11.95
N PRO A 157 -12.79 17.58 11.05
CA PRO A 157 -13.32 16.23 11.18
C PRO A 157 -12.77 15.54 12.43
N ASP A 158 -13.62 14.75 13.09
CA ASP A 158 -13.28 14.05 14.33
C ASP A 158 -12.42 12.81 14.04
N ASP A 159 -11.11 12.93 14.25
CA ASP A 159 -10.16 11.82 14.07
C ASP A 159 -10.33 10.68 15.09
N THR A 160 -11.10 10.89 16.16
CA THR A 160 -11.35 9.83 17.17
C THR A 160 -12.49 8.91 16.76
N GLU A 161 -13.36 9.32 15.85
CA GLU A 161 -14.53 8.56 15.41
C GLU A 161 -14.15 7.18 14.82
N PRO A 162 -13.22 7.06 13.84
CA PRO A 162 -12.84 5.75 13.31
C PRO A 162 -12.22 4.82 14.36
N VAL A 163 -11.53 5.39 15.37
CA VAL A 163 -10.91 4.61 16.45
C VAL A 163 -11.98 4.05 17.41
N ARG A 164 -12.97 4.87 17.79
CA ARG A 164 -14.08 4.42 18.63
C ARG A 164 -14.93 3.38 17.91
N PHE A 165 -15.17 3.56 16.62
CA PHE A 165 -15.89 2.60 15.80
C PHE A 165 -15.14 1.27 15.71
N TRP A 166 -13.85 1.30 15.37
CA TRP A 166 -13.00 0.10 15.36
C TRP A 166 -13.05 -0.68 16.67
N ARG A 167 -13.00 0.05 17.80
CA ARG A 167 -13.02 -0.55 19.13
C ARG A 167 -14.28 -1.38 19.37
N ASP A 168 -15.41 -0.84 18.96
CA ASP A 168 -16.71 -1.46 19.17
C ASP A 168 -17.01 -2.52 18.10
N ALA A 169 -16.79 -2.20 16.83
CA ALA A 169 -17.02 -3.07 15.69
C ALA A 169 -16.20 -4.38 15.72
N LEU A 170 -14.96 -4.32 16.23
CA LEU A 170 -14.04 -5.46 16.27
C LEU A 170 -13.78 -5.99 17.70
N ASP A 171 -14.59 -5.61 18.69
CA ASP A 171 -14.51 -6.12 20.06
C ASP A 171 -13.13 -5.92 20.72
N HIS A 172 -12.59 -4.71 20.61
CA HIS A 172 -11.37 -4.27 21.31
C HIS A 172 -11.74 -3.45 22.56
N GLY A 173 -12.69 -3.91 23.39
CA GLY A 173 -13.22 -3.11 24.52
C GLY A 173 -12.16 -2.56 25.49
N SER A 174 -11.01 -3.24 25.63
CA SER A 174 -9.88 -2.81 26.46
C SER A 174 -8.94 -1.79 25.78
N ALA A 175 -9.04 -1.60 24.46
CA ALA A 175 -8.18 -0.70 23.73
C ALA A 175 -8.55 0.77 23.96
N LYS A 176 -7.55 1.59 24.28
CA LYS A 176 -7.71 3.04 24.48
C LYS A 176 -7.59 3.78 23.15
N VAL A 177 -8.28 4.90 23.04
CA VAL A 177 -8.02 5.89 21.99
C VAL A 177 -6.65 6.52 22.30
N SER A 178 -5.61 6.07 21.61
CA SER A 178 -4.23 6.47 21.87
C SER A 178 -3.68 7.39 20.77
N PRO A 179 -2.65 8.22 21.05
CA PRO A 179 -2.04 9.09 20.05
C PRO A 179 -1.57 8.36 18.80
N GLU A 180 -1.07 7.13 18.92
CA GLU A 180 -0.61 6.31 17.80
C GLU A 180 -1.77 5.93 16.87
N ARG A 181 -2.94 5.61 17.43
CA ARG A 181 -4.15 5.27 16.66
C ARG A 181 -4.72 6.50 15.95
N ILE A 182 -4.75 7.64 16.65
CA ILE A 182 -5.16 8.93 16.05
C ILE A 182 -4.21 9.31 14.91
N THR A 183 -2.90 9.13 15.11
CA THR A 183 -1.88 9.39 14.08
C THR A 183 -2.13 8.54 12.84
N ARG A 184 -2.52 7.26 13.01
CA ARG A 184 -2.88 6.39 11.89
C ARG A 184 -4.09 6.91 11.11
N VAL A 185 -5.14 7.38 11.79
CA VAL A 185 -6.31 8.02 11.16
C VAL A 185 -5.90 9.26 10.36
N ARG A 186 -5.05 10.13 10.94
CA ARG A 186 -4.56 11.34 10.25
C ARG A 186 -3.70 11.03 9.04
N VAL A 187 -2.86 10.00 9.10
CA VAL A 187 -2.10 9.51 7.94
C VAL A 187 -3.06 9.05 6.84
N CYS A 188 -4.07 8.25 7.19
CA CYS A 188 -5.08 7.78 6.25
C CYS A 188 -5.92 8.93 5.65
N ARG A 189 -6.18 10.00 6.43
CA ARG A 189 -6.85 11.19 5.93
C ARG A 189 -6.02 11.95 4.91
N ARG A 190 -4.71 12.07 5.13
CA ARG A 190 -3.79 12.77 4.21
C ARG A 190 -3.68 12.10 2.85
N ILE A 191 -3.94 10.79 2.76
CA ILE A 191 -3.96 10.04 1.49
C ILE A 191 -5.33 10.07 0.81
N GLY A 192 -6.32 10.80 1.36
CA GLY A 192 -7.57 11.10 0.67
C GLY A 192 -8.83 10.43 1.25
N PHE A 193 -8.71 9.58 2.26
CA PHE A 193 -9.89 8.90 2.82
C PHE A 193 -10.58 9.73 3.91
N ASP A 194 -11.90 9.75 3.89
CA ASP A 194 -12.70 10.35 4.96
C ASP A 194 -13.02 9.37 6.10
N ASN A 195 -13.72 9.83 7.15
CA ASN A 195 -14.09 8.96 8.28
C ASN A 195 -14.97 7.79 7.84
N PHE A 196 -15.90 8.03 6.92
CA PHE A 196 -16.81 7.02 6.44
C PHE A 196 -16.05 5.91 5.71
N GLU A 197 -15.11 6.24 4.84
CA GLU A 197 -14.32 5.29 4.07
C GLU A 197 -13.39 4.45 4.95
N MET A 198 -12.80 5.07 5.98
CA MET A 198 -12.02 4.34 6.99
C MET A 198 -12.89 3.38 7.80
N MET A 199 -14.08 3.82 8.22
CA MET A 199 -15.05 2.98 8.93
C MET A 199 -15.58 1.85 8.03
N TRP A 200 -15.76 2.10 6.73
CA TRP A 200 -16.13 1.07 5.77
C TRP A 200 -15.04 0.00 5.67
N ALA A 201 -13.76 0.38 5.61
CA ALA A 201 -12.66 -0.59 5.68
C ALA A 201 -12.67 -1.41 6.99
N ILE A 202 -13.01 -0.81 8.13
CA ILE A 202 -13.18 -1.52 9.41
C ILE A 202 -14.30 -2.57 9.33
N VAL A 203 -15.46 -2.20 8.75
CA VAL A 203 -16.57 -3.16 8.51
C VAL A 203 -16.13 -4.28 7.58
N GLY A 204 -15.38 -3.94 6.52
CA GLY A 204 -14.82 -4.92 5.58
C GLY A 204 -13.88 -5.91 6.25
N CYS A 205 -13.00 -5.44 7.15
CA CYS A 205 -12.16 -6.30 7.97
C CYS A 205 -12.99 -7.26 8.83
N ALA A 206 -14.05 -6.75 9.48
CA ALA A 206 -14.97 -7.57 10.28
C ALA A 206 -15.63 -8.70 9.48
N CYS A 207 -15.85 -8.50 8.17
CA CYS A 207 -16.47 -9.47 7.27
C CYS A 207 -15.51 -10.55 6.75
N SER A 208 -14.20 -10.33 6.88
CA SER A 208 -13.17 -11.24 6.36
C SER A 208 -12.87 -12.37 7.35
N ASP A 209 -13.16 -13.63 6.97
CA ASP A 209 -12.95 -14.79 7.83
C ASP A 209 -11.47 -15.00 8.19
N TRP A 210 -10.55 -14.72 7.25
CA TRP A 210 -9.12 -14.81 7.49
C TRP A 210 -8.61 -13.79 8.51
N HIS A 211 -8.99 -12.51 8.35
CA HIS A 211 -8.55 -11.45 9.28
C HIS A 211 -9.14 -11.65 10.68
N MET A 212 -10.35 -12.21 10.74
CA MET A 212 -11.05 -12.45 11.99
C MET A 212 -10.77 -13.83 12.59
N ALA A 213 -9.89 -14.63 11.98
CA ALA A 213 -9.51 -15.98 12.40
C ALA A 213 -10.72 -16.89 12.66
N ARG A 214 -11.64 -16.94 11.68
CA ARG A 214 -12.88 -17.72 11.73
C ARG A 214 -12.85 -18.88 10.74
N LYS A 215 -13.74 -19.87 10.94
CA LYS A 215 -13.87 -21.06 10.09
C LYS A 215 -12.55 -21.82 9.99
N GLU A 216 -12.06 -22.07 8.77
CA GLU A 216 -10.79 -22.74 8.48
C GLU A 216 -9.54 -22.04 9.07
N TYR A 217 -9.69 -20.79 9.55
CA TYR A 217 -8.62 -20.02 10.20
C TYR A 217 -8.77 -19.95 11.72
N GLU A 218 -9.67 -20.74 12.30
CA GLU A 218 -9.84 -20.80 13.76
C GLU A 218 -8.56 -21.25 14.47
N GLY A 219 -8.29 -20.68 15.63
CA GLY A 219 -7.03 -20.84 16.36
C GLY A 219 -5.87 -19.96 15.86
N GLN A 220 -6.02 -19.28 14.72
CA GLN A 220 -5.02 -18.29 14.27
C GLN A 220 -5.18 -16.94 14.97
N LYS A 221 -4.13 -16.11 14.91
CA LYS A 221 -4.15 -14.75 15.46
C LYS A 221 -5.01 -13.83 14.59
N ARG A 222 -5.99 -13.16 15.20
CA ARG A 222 -6.78 -12.08 14.57
C ARG A 222 -5.86 -10.97 14.04
N ARG A 223 -6.11 -10.54 12.81
CA ARG A 223 -5.38 -9.51 12.06
C ARG A 223 -6.29 -8.33 11.78
N ASP A 224 -6.65 -7.63 12.83
CA ASP A 224 -7.71 -6.64 12.83
C ASP A 224 -7.27 -5.31 13.45
N GLN A 225 -5.96 -5.08 13.56
CA GLN A 225 -5.39 -3.85 14.12
C GLN A 225 -5.57 -2.66 13.16
N LEU A 226 -5.85 -1.47 13.69
CA LEU A 226 -5.95 -0.24 12.88
C LEU A 226 -4.71 0.04 12.03
N ALA A 227 -3.52 -0.32 12.53
CA ALA A 227 -2.27 -0.16 11.79
C ALA A 227 -2.20 -1.02 10.51
N LEU A 228 -2.97 -2.12 10.46
CA LEU A 228 -3.14 -2.94 9.27
C LEU A 228 -4.29 -2.43 8.39
N ILE A 229 -5.44 -2.13 9.00
CA ILE A 229 -6.66 -1.73 8.26
C ILE A 229 -6.46 -0.40 7.54
N LEU A 230 -5.88 0.58 8.23
CA LEU A 230 -5.66 1.94 7.72
C LEU A 230 -4.19 2.18 7.35
N ARG A 231 -3.50 1.13 6.89
CA ARG A 231 -2.06 1.17 6.63
C ARG A 231 -1.71 2.17 5.52
N ASP A 232 -2.40 2.01 4.40
CA ASP A 232 -2.23 2.71 3.12
C ASP A 232 -3.54 2.58 2.32
N ALA A 233 -3.61 3.26 1.17
CA ALA A 233 -4.81 3.28 0.32
C ALA A 233 -5.23 1.88 -0.11
N THR A 234 -4.28 1.05 -0.52
CA THR A 234 -4.51 -0.32 -0.96
C THR A 234 -5.20 -1.16 0.10
N HIS A 235 -4.79 -1.05 1.37
CA HIS A 235 -5.44 -1.80 2.45
C HIS A 235 -6.88 -1.31 2.68
N VAL A 236 -7.09 0.01 2.72
CA VAL A 236 -8.42 0.60 2.91
C VAL A 236 -9.37 0.12 1.81
N GLU A 237 -8.99 0.30 0.54
CA GLU A 237 -9.78 -0.11 -0.62
C GLU A 237 -10.00 -1.62 -0.65
N ARG A 238 -8.96 -2.43 -0.39
CA ARG A 238 -9.09 -3.89 -0.34
C ARG A 238 -10.11 -4.31 0.70
N PHE A 239 -10.10 -3.70 1.89
CA PHE A 239 -11.09 -4.04 2.90
C PHE A 239 -12.50 -3.64 2.48
N GLN A 240 -12.66 -2.50 1.83
CA GLN A 240 -13.94 -2.07 1.27
C GLN A 240 -14.49 -3.08 0.25
N THR A 241 -13.65 -3.81 -0.50
CA THR A 241 -14.14 -4.86 -1.43
C THR A 241 -14.85 -6.03 -0.76
N PHE A 242 -14.63 -6.29 0.53
CA PHE A 242 -15.32 -7.37 1.25
C PHE A 242 -16.80 -7.08 1.53
N ILE A 243 -17.24 -5.82 1.37
CA ILE A 243 -18.62 -5.45 1.67
C ILE A 243 -19.09 -4.25 0.83
N GLY A 244 -20.31 -4.31 0.30
CA GLY A 244 -20.88 -3.19 -0.45
C GLY A 244 -21.05 -1.92 0.41
N LYS A 245 -20.80 -0.75 -0.20
CA LYS A 245 -20.88 0.58 0.44
C LYS A 245 -22.20 0.81 1.19
N GLY A 246 -23.32 0.37 0.61
CA GLY A 246 -24.65 0.53 1.23
C GLY A 246 -24.81 -0.25 2.54
N VAL A 247 -24.27 -1.48 2.59
CA VAL A 247 -24.32 -2.31 3.80
C VAL A 247 -23.41 -1.73 4.88
N ALA A 248 -22.20 -1.30 4.50
CA ALA A 248 -21.29 -0.62 5.42
C ALA A 248 -21.92 0.66 5.99
N LYS A 249 -22.57 1.46 5.13
CA LYS A 249 -23.29 2.67 5.55
C LYS A 249 -24.36 2.36 6.59
N HIS A 250 -25.16 1.32 6.38
CA HIS A 250 -26.18 0.91 7.35
C HIS A 250 -25.58 0.58 8.73
N VAL A 251 -24.47 -0.18 8.76
CA VAL A 251 -23.78 -0.54 10.02
C VAL A 251 -23.22 0.72 10.70
N ILE A 252 -22.58 1.61 9.94
CA ILE A 252 -21.96 2.84 10.44
C ILE A 252 -23.02 3.80 11.00
N ASP A 253 -24.12 4.02 10.28
CA ASP A 253 -25.20 4.89 10.74
C ASP A 253 -25.89 4.32 11.98
N GLY A 254 -26.09 3.00 12.04
CA GLY A 254 -26.59 2.32 13.23
C GLY A 254 -25.68 2.53 14.44
N TRP A 255 -24.37 2.39 14.27
CA TRP A 255 -23.40 2.67 15.32
C TRP A 255 -23.41 4.14 15.75
N ARG A 256 -23.50 5.08 14.82
CA ARG A 256 -23.61 6.52 15.16
C ARG A 256 -24.84 6.82 16.00
N ALA A 257 -25.95 6.12 15.75
CA ALA A 257 -27.19 6.29 16.49
C ALA A 257 -27.16 5.65 17.89
N THR A 258 -26.54 4.47 18.04
CA THR A 258 -26.65 3.67 19.28
C THR A 258 -25.35 3.48 20.04
N GLY A 259 -24.22 3.92 19.48
CA GLY A 259 -22.88 3.65 19.99
C GLY A 259 -22.44 2.18 19.93
N LYS A 260 -23.22 1.32 19.26
CA LYS A 260 -23.00 -0.14 19.15
C LYS A 260 -23.16 -0.61 17.71
N ALA A 261 -22.12 -1.23 17.15
CA ALA A 261 -22.05 -1.72 15.80
C ALA A 261 -22.77 -3.06 15.71
N LYS A 262 -23.89 -3.06 14.99
CA LYS A 262 -24.67 -4.27 14.70
C LYS A 262 -24.43 -4.67 13.26
N PHE A 263 -24.05 -5.91 13.05
CA PHE A 263 -23.79 -6.43 11.71
C PHE A 263 -25.05 -7.19 11.24
N PRO A 264 -25.35 -7.20 9.92
CA PRO A 264 -26.48 -8.00 9.43
C PRO A 264 -26.25 -9.49 9.70
N ALA A 265 -27.33 -10.27 9.88
CA ALA A 265 -27.26 -11.72 10.12
C ALA A 265 -26.44 -12.50 9.09
N ALA A 266 -26.43 -12.06 7.82
CA ALA A 266 -25.59 -12.65 6.76
C ALA A 266 -24.06 -12.48 7.01
N VAL A 267 -23.70 -11.53 7.87
CA VAL A 267 -22.34 -11.28 8.37
C VAL A 267 -22.14 -11.89 9.76
N GLU A 268 -23.19 -11.95 10.60
CA GLU A 268 -23.17 -12.54 11.95
C GLU A 268 -23.21 -14.07 11.97
N GLY A 269 -23.73 -14.76 10.94
CA GLY A 269 -23.66 -16.23 10.79
C GLY A 269 -22.25 -16.81 10.69
N LYS A 270 -21.23 -15.99 10.94
CA LYS A 270 -19.82 -16.33 11.07
C LYS A 270 -19.27 -16.06 12.48
N ARG A 271 -19.96 -15.30 13.34
CA ARG A 271 -19.50 -14.94 14.70
C ARG A 271 -19.84 -16.00 15.76
N ASP A 272 -20.96 -16.70 15.61
CA ASP A 272 -21.47 -17.62 16.63
C ASP A 272 -21.08 -19.07 16.31
N ALA A 273 -19.87 -19.43 16.73
CA ALA A 273 -19.47 -20.81 16.99
C ALA A 273 -18.54 -20.79 18.22
N ARG A 274 -19.11 -20.45 19.38
CA ARG A 274 -18.52 -20.71 20.69
C ARG A 274 -19.65 -21.17 21.62
N ASP A 275 -19.82 -22.48 21.67
CA ASP A 275 -20.15 -23.19 22.91
C ASP A 275 -18.84 -23.48 23.66
#